data_AF-A0A935WYL7-F1
#
_entry.id   AF-A0A935WYL7-F1
#
_cell.length_a   1.000
_cell.length_b   1.000
_cell.length_c   1.000
_cell.angle_alpha   90.00
_cell.angle_beta   90.00
_cell.angle_gamma   90.00
#
_symmetry.space_group_name_H-M   'P 1'
#
loop_
_entity.id
_entity.type
_entity.pdbx_description
1 polymer ?
#
loop_
_entity_poly.entity_id
_entity_poly.type
_entity_poly.pdbx_seq_one_letter_code
_entity_poly.pdbx_strand_id
1 'polypeptide(L)'
;MKENSPSEVSGERSTIIEEGTVLQGRLSSTCGLLIRGSVDGEIDAPVVDVAISGRLTGTACVGDLRSEGHISGDFEAENVVLAGRVGDKTKIRARTLEARLRSEGAPLEVSFGESVLEVGEEPHPAEVSEEAQASLQN
;
A
#
# COMPACT_ATOMS: atom_id res chain seq x y z
N MET A 1 33.93 2.05 -28.94
CA MET A 1 33.42 1.17 -27.87
C MET A 1 32.81 2.09 -26.83
N LYS A 2 31.50 1.94 -26.55
CA LYS A 2 30.72 2.90 -25.78
C LYS A 2 31.22 3.00 -24.34
N GLU A 3 31.40 4.23 -23.89
CA GLU A 3 31.61 4.64 -22.50
C GLU A 3 30.47 4.11 -21.62
N ASN A 4 30.83 3.55 -20.47
CA ASN A 4 29.85 3.13 -19.46
C ASN A 4 30.35 3.63 -18.10
N SER A 5 29.87 4.81 -17.73
CA SER A 5 29.96 5.40 -16.39
C SER A 5 28.75 6.32 -16.22
N PRO A 6 28.22 6.58 -15.02
CA PRO A 6 28.25 5.80 -13.78
C PRO A 6 26.82 5.66 -13.19
N SER A 7 26.50 4.59 -12.47
CA SER A 7 25.40 4.67 -11.49
C SER A 7 26.00 4.36 -10.15
N GLU A 8 26.47 5.44 -9.53
CA GLU A 8 26.68 5.54 -8.10
C GLU A 8 25.50 4.88 -7.41
N VAL A 9 25.74 3.70 -6.82
CA VAL A 9 24.87 3.18 -5.77
C VAL A 9 25.07 4.16 -4.62
N SER A 10 24.30 5.25 -4.62
CA SER A 10 24.02 5.97 -3.38
C SER A 10 23.63 4.89 -2.39
N GLY A 11 24.44 4.75 -1.34
CA GLY A 11 24.32 3.69 -0.35
C GLY A 11 23.04 3.84 0.46
N GLU A 12 21.91 3.60 -0.20
CA GLU A 12 20.64 3.32 0.44
C GLU A 12 20.88 1.99 1.15
N ARG A 13 21.17 2.09 2.45
CA ARG A 13 21.25 0.93 3.34
C ARG A 13 19.99 0.13 3.04
N SER A 14 20.19 -1.03 2.45
CA SER A 14 19.10 -1.90 2.04
C SER A 14 19.49 -3.31 2.40
N THR A 15 18.55 -4.02 2.98
CA THR A 15 18.75 -5.44 3.30
C THR A 15 18.17 -6.24 2.16
N ILE A 16 19.02 -7.06 1.56
CA ILE A 16 18.64 -7.92 0.44
C ILE A 16 18.50 -9.35 0.96
N ILE A 17 17.31 -9.92 0.77
CA ILE A 17 17.05 -11.33 1.04
C ILE A 17 17.15 -12.05 -0.30
N GLU A 18 18.27 -12.74 -0.52
CA GLU A 18 18.55 -13.44 -1.76
C GLU A 18 17.71 -14.70 -1.95
N GLU A 19 17.61 -15.14 -3.20
CA GLU A 19 16.91 -16.37 -3.58
C GLU A 19 17.49 -17.59 -2.84
N GLY A 20 16.61 -18.49 -2.39
CA GLY A 20 16.98 -19.64 -1.56
C GLY A 20 17.13 -19.33 -0.07
N THR A 21 17.03 -18.05 0.33
CA THR A 21 16.93 -17.68 1.75
C THR A 21 15.48 -17.75 2.20
N VAL A 22 15.24 -18.44 3.31
CA VAL A 22 13.95 -18.46 4.00
C VAL A 22 14.11 -17.75 5.33
N LEU A 23 13.43 -16.63 5.51
CA LEU A 23 13.38 -15.91 6.77
C LEU A 23 12.06 -16.24 7.47
N GLN A 24 12.15 -16.79 8.68
CA GLN A 24 10.99 -17.06 9.52
C GLN A 24 11.07 -16.26 10.81
N GLY A 25 10.01 -15.53 11.15
CA GLY A 25 9.91 -14.75 12.38
C GLY A 25 9.68 -13.26 12.14
N ARG A 26 10.28 -12.42 12.97
CA ARG A 26 10.07 -10.96 12.94
C ARG A 26 11.32 -10.24 12.44
N LEU A 27 11.16 -9.41 11.40
CA LEU A 27 12.20 -8.60 10.80
C LEU A 27 11.82 -7.12 10.96
N SER A 28 12.57 -6.37 11.78
CA SER A 28 12.44 -4.92 11.85
C SER A 28 13.71 -4.28 11.30
N SER A 29 13.54 -3.40 10.32
CA SER A 29 14.61 -2.72 9.63
C SER A 29 14.30 -1.23 9.54
N THR A 30 15.29 -0.40 9.84
CA THR A 30 15.19 1.06 9.67
C THR A 30 15.47 1.52 8.24
N CYS A 31 15.69 0.57 7.34
CA CYS A 31 16.19 0.79 5.99
C CYS A 31 15.42 -0.10 4.99
N GLY A 32 15.50 0.21 3.70
CA GLY A 32 14.71 -0.48 2.67
C GLY A 32 14.99 -1.99 2.62
N LEU A 33 13.97 -2.77 2.29
CA LEU A 33 14.09 -4.23 2.15
C LEU A 33 13.83 -4.64 0.71
N LEU A 34 14.75 -5.41 0.13
CA LEU A 34 14.58 -6.06 -1.16
C LEU A 34 14.46 -7.57 -0.96
N ILE A 35 13.30 -8.13 -1.27
CA ILE A 35 12.99 -9.54 -1.05
C ILE A 35 12.98 -10.27 -2.39
N ARG A 36 13.99 -11.12 -2.60
CA ARG A 36 14.06 -12.11 -3.70
C ARG A 36 13.80 -13.54 -3.22
N GLY A 37 14.04 -13.80 -1.94
CA GLY A 37 13.78 -15.09 -1.28
C GLY A 37 12.35 -15.25 -0.74
N SER A 38 12.19 -16.11 0.25
CA SER A 38 10.92 -16.33 0.95
C SER A 38 10.96 -15.76 2.36
N VAL A 39 9.95 -15.00 2.73
CA VAL A 39 9.77 -14.48 4.09
C VAL A 39 8.42 -14.93 4.63
N ASP A 40 8.45 -15.51 5.82
CA ASP A 40 7.28 -15.93 6.57
C ASP A 40 7.31 -15.30 7.96
N GLY A 41 6.36 -14.41 8.25
CA GLY A 41 6.23 -13.78 9.56
C GLY A 41 5.93 -12.29 9.49
N GLU A 42 6.53 -11.51 10.39
CA GLU A 42 6.22 -10.10 10.58
C GLU A 42 7.35 -9.20 10.06
N ILE A 43 7.03 -8.24 9.17
CA ILE A 43 8.00 -7.27 8.64
C ILE A 43 7.62 -5.86 9.09
N ASP A 44 8.60 -5.12 9.58
CA ASP A 44 8.50 -3.71 9.91
C ASP A 44 9.64 -2.96 9.21
N ALA A 45 9.31 -2.17 8.19
CA ALA A 45 10.32 -1.42 7.42
C ALA A 45 9.69 -0.23 6.69
N PRO A 46 10.43 0.87 6.47
CA PRO A 46 9.88 2.03 5.77
C PRO A 46 9.53 1.73 4.30
N VAL A 47 10.35 0.92 3.61
CA VAL A 47 10.17 0.58 2.19
C VAL A 47 10.42 -0.91 1.99
N VAL A 48 9.54 -1.59 1.28
CA VAL A 48 9.67 -3.02 0.94
C VAL A 48 9.39 -3.24 -0.55
N ASP A 49 10.37 -3.80 -1.23
CA ASP A 49 10.29 -4.25 -2.61
C ASP A 49 10.35 -5.78 -2.67
N VAL A 50 9.25 -6.40 -3.12
CA VAL A 50 9.18 -7.85 -3.37
C VAL A 50 9.40 -8.09 -4.86
N ALA A 51 10.54 -8.68 -5.20
CA ALA A 51 10.88 -9.04 -6.57
C ALA A 51 9.99 -10.18 -7.08
N ILE A 52 10.01 -10.44 -8.40
CA ILE A 52 9.24 -11.52 -9.05
C ILE A 52 9.46 -12.91 -8.42
N SER A 53 10.70 -13.23 -8.03
CA SER A 53 11.04 -14.49 -7.35
C SER A 53 10.70 -14.50 -5.86
N GLY A 54 10.42 -13.31 -5.30
CA GLY A 54 10.12 -13.10 -3.90
C GLY A 54 8.76 -13.65 -3.49
N ARG A 55 8.72 -14.25 -2.31
CA ARG A 55 7.49 -14.66 -1.63
C ARG A 55 7.42 -14.03 -0.25
N LEU A 56 6.30 -13.39 0.06
CA LEU A 56 6.06 -12.78 1.35
C LEU A 56 4.74 -13.30 1.92
N THR A 57 4.82 -14.01 3.05
CA THR A 57 3.68 -14.58 3.75
C THR A 57 3.66 -14.08 5.19
N GLY A 58 2.53 -13.60 5.68
CA GLY A 58 2.39 -13.16 7.08
C GLY A 58 1.88 -11.72 7.19
N THR A 59 2.49 -10.93 8.07
CA THR A 59 2.05 -9.57 8.37
C THR A 59 3.15 -8.57 8.03
N ALA A 60 2.84 -7.46 7.37
CA ALA A 60 3.83 -6.42 7.11
C ALA A 60 3.28 -5.03 7.38
N CYS A 61 3.97 -4.27 8.23
CA CYS A 61 3.75 -2.85 8.47
C CYS A 61 4.86 -2.07 7.77
N VAL A 62 4.51 -1.37 6.69
CA VAL A 62 5.50 -0.66 5.87
C VAL A 62 5.02 0.70 5.43
N GLY A 63 5.91 1.63 5.11
CA GLY A 63 5.49 2.91 4.51
C GLY A 63 5.06 2.69 3.05
N ASP A 64 6.01 2.22 2.25
CA ASP A 64 5.82 1.94 0.83
C ASP A 64 6.03 0.45 0.53
N LEU A 65 5.03 -0.19 -0.07
CA LEU A 65 5.07 -1.58 -0.50
C LEU A 65 5.02 -1.67 -2.03
N ARG A 66 6.06 -2.22 -2.65
CA ARG A 66 6.03 -2.62 -4.06
C ARG A 66 6.13 -4.13 -4.17
N SER A 67 5.16 -4.74 -4.83
CA SER A 67 5.08 -6.19 -4.98
C SER A 67 5.00 -6.61 -6.45
N GLU A 68 6.06 -7.22 -6.95
CA GLU A 68 6.09 -7.89 -8.26
C GLU A 68 5.98 -9.42 -8.14
N GLY A 69 6.27 -9.96 -6.95
CA GLY A 69 6.26 -11.38 -6.64
C GLY A 69 4.92 -11.89 -6.09
N HIS A 70 5.00 -12.81 -5.14
CA HIS A 70 3.83 -13.42 -4.48
C HIS A 70 3.66 -12.93 -3.04
N ILE A 71 2.48 -12.40 -2.71
CA ILE A 71 2.17 -11.90 -1.36
C ILE A 71 0.92 -12.57 -0.79
N SER A 72 0.91 -12.85 0.51
CA SER A 72 -0.24 -13.44 1.22
C SER A 72 -0.27 -13.05 2.70
N GLY A 73 -1.44 -12.67 3.22
CA GLY A 73 -1.63 -12.31 4.63
C GLY A 73 -2.12 -10.88 4.87
N ASP A 74 -1.68 -10.24 5.95
CA ASP A 74 -2.18 -8.93 6.40
C ASP A 74 -1.12 -7.84 6.17
N PHE A 75 -1.38 -6.92 5.25
CA PHE A 75 -0.46 -5.84 4.88
C PHE A 75 -1.04 -4.50 5.30
N GLU A 76 -0.29 -3.72 6.08
CA GLU A 76 -0.61 -2.36 6.45
C GLU A 76 0.46 -1.43 5.90
N ALA A 77 0.07 -0.51 5.02
CA ALA A 77 1.00 0.44 4.43
C ALA A 77 0.40 1.80 4.09
N GLU A 78 1.22 2.80 3.78
CA GLU A 78 0.72 4.07 3.27
C GLU A 78 0.45 3.98 1.77
N ASN A 79 1.46 3.58 0.98
CA ASN A 79 1.33 3.40 -0.46
C ASN A 79 1.64 1.96 -0.87
N VAL A 80 0.74 1.36 -1.65
CA VAL A 80 0.88 -0.01 -2.13
C VAL A 80 0.83 -0.06 -3.64
N VAL A 81 1.85 -0.64 -4.26
CA VAL A 81 1.91 -0.92 -5.70
C VAL A 81 1.98 -2.43 -5.92
N LEU A 82 0.92 -3.00 -6.47
CA LEU A 82 0.83 -4.44 -6.75
C LEU A 82 0.96 -4.69 -8.25
N ALA A 83 2.01 -5.38 -8.68
CA ALA A 83 2.22 -5.83 -10.05
C ALA A 83 2.30 -7.37 -10.18
N GLY A 84 2.36 -8.08 -9.06
CA GLY A 84 2.53 -9.53 -8.99
C GLY A 84 1.24 -10.33 -8.70
N ARG A 85 1.41 -11.49 -8.06
CA ARG A 85 0.32 -12.40 -7.67
C ARG A 85 -0.03 -12.21 -6.20
N VAL A 86 -1.30 -11.94 -5.93
CA VAL A 86 -1.84 -11.89 -4.55
C VAL A 86 -2.49 -13.24 -4.24
N GLY A 87 -2.11 -13.85 -3.11
CA GLY A 87 -2.69 -15.10 -2.66
C GLY A 87 -4.03 -14.92 -1.95
N ASP A 88 -4.71 -16.05 -1.71
CA ASP A 88 -6.03 -16.06 -1.09
C ASP A 88 -6.01 -15.54 0.36
N LYS A 89 -7.11 -14.92 0.79
CA LYS A 89 -7.29 -14.34 2.14
C LYS A 89 -6.32 -13.20 2.50
N THR A 90 -5.77 -12.51 1.50
CA THR A 90 -4.93 -11.33 1.72
C THR A 90 -5.78 -10.12 2.10
N LYS A 91 -5.42 -9.42 3.18
CA LYS A 91 -6.00 -8.14 3.57
C LYS A 91 -4.95 -7.05 3.43
N ILE A 92 -5.28 -6.00 2.67
CA ILE A 92 -4.38 -4.87 2.45
C ILE A 92 -5.07 -3.62 2.96
N ARG A 93 -4.47 -2.96 3.96
CA ARG A 93 -4.88 -1.68 4.51
C ARG A 93 -3.90 -0.65 4.01
N ALA A 94 -4.34 0.23 3.11
CA ALA A 94 -3.50 1.29 2.57
C ALA A 94 -4.24 2.60 2.39
N ARG A 95 -3.49 3.71 2.45
CA ARG A 95 -4.03 5.03 2.07
C ARG A 95 -4.17 5.14 0.55
N THR A 96 -3.16 4.67 -0.18
CA THR A 96 -3.12 4.66 -1.64
C THR A 96 -2.84 3.24 -2.13
N LEU A 97 -3.65 2.74 -3.07
CA LEU A 97 -3.47 1.42 -3.67
C LEU A 97 -3.48 1.53 -5.20
N GLU A 98 -2.34 1.20 -5.81
CA GLU A 98 -2.18 1.06 -7.27
C GLU A 98 -1.99 -0.43 -7.62
N ALA A 99 -2.98 -1.02 -8.29
CA ALA A 99 -2.96 -2.42 -8.67
C ALA A 99 -2.84 -2.57 -10.20
N ARG A 100 -1.71 -3.13 -10.64
CA ARG A 100 -1.39 -3.52 -12.02
C ARG A 100 -1.53 -5.03 -12.17
N LEU A 101 -2.75 -5.52 -12.03
CA LEU A 101 -3.04 -6.96 -12.01
C LEU A 101 -3.21 -7.49 -13.43
N ARG A 102 -2.55 -8.63 -13.72
CA ARG A 102 -2.77 -9.42 -14.94
C ARG A 102 -3.38 -10.75 -14.51
N SER A 103 -4.61 -11.05 -14.94
CA SER A 103 -5.26 -12.31 -14.60
C SER A 103 -4.98 -13.38 -15.66
N GLU A 104 -4.57 -14.57 -15.21
CA GLU A 104 -4.49 -15.80 -16.00
C GLU A 104 -5.66 -16.73 -15.60
N GLY A 105 -6.83 -16.54 -16.19
CA GLY A 105 -7.88 -17.57 -16.26
C GLY A 105 -9.09 -17.45 -15.33
N ALA A 106 -9.05 -16.66 -14.26
CA ALA A 106 -10.22 -16.39 -13.40
C ALA A 106 -10.62 -14.91 -13.44
N PRO A 107 -11.92 -14.55 -13.34
CA PRO A 107 -12.31 -13.15 -13.20
C PRO A 107 -11.69 -12.60 -11.91
N LEU A 108 -10.93 -11.51 -12.07
CA LEU A 108 -10.25 -10.86 -10.96
C LEU A 108 -11.30 -10.08 -10.17
N GLU A 109 -11.76 -10.63 -9.05
CA GLU A 109 -12.67 -9.95 -8.14
C GLU A 109 -11.86 -9.13 -7.14
N VAL A 110 -11.90 -7.81 -7.28
CA VAL A 110 -11.34 -6.87 -6.30
C VAL A 110 -12.49 -6.38 -5.45
N SER A 111 -12.70 -7.02 -4.30
CA SER A 111 -13.66 -6.56 -3.30
C SER A 111 -13.01 -5.49 -2.44
N PHE A 112 -13.40 -4.23 -2.65
CA PHE A 112 -13.17 -3.19 -1.65
C PHE A 112 -14.16 -3.48 -0.51
N GLY A 113 -13.66 -3.92 0.64
CA GLY A 113 -14.50 -4.18 1.82
C GLY A 113 -15.36 -2.97 2.16
N GLU A 114 -16.50 -3.22 2.83
CA GLU A 114 -17.55 -2.23 3.13
C GLU A 114 -16.98 -0.87 3.56
N SER A 115 -16.92 0.04 2.60
CA SER A 115 -16.73 1.45 2.89
C SER A 115 -18.09 1.95 3.37
N VAL A 116 -18.22 2.14 4.68
CA VAL A 116 -19.32 2.91 5.22
C VAL A 116 -19.08 4.36 4.82
N LEU A 117 -19.74 4.78 3.74
CA LEU A 117 -19.89 6.18 3.37
C LEU A 117 -20.92 6.78 4.32
N GLU A 118 -20.46 7.41 5.41
CA GLU A 118 -21.30 8.33 6.19
C GLU A 118 -21.43 9.65 5.43
N VAL A 119 -22.61 9.89 4.85
CA VAL A 119 -22.99 11.21 4.35
C VAL A 119 -23.32 12.07 5.57
N GLY A 120 -22.48 13.06 5.85
CA GLY A 120 -22.71 14.03 6.91
C GLY A 120 -24.03 14.76 6.73
N GLU A 121 -24.64 15.13 7.86
CA GLU A 121 -25.94 15.79 7.93
C GLU A 121 -26.02 17.02 7.02
N GLU A 122 -27.13 17.12 6.29
CA GLU A 122 -27.43 18.19 5.34
C GLU A 122 -27.29 19.55 6.04
N PRO A 123 -26.47 20.49 5.53
CA PRO A 123 -26.35 21.81 6.15
C PRO A 123 -27.68 22.53 5.99
N HIS A 124 -28.44 22.60 7.09
CA HIS A 124 -29.69 23.33 7.15
C HIS A 124 -29.40 24.81 6.78
N PRO A 125 -30.11 25.38 5.79
CA PRO A 125 -29.89 26.78 5.42
C PRO A 125 -30.14 27.67 6.63
N ALA A 126 -29.14 28.50 6.93
CA ALA A 126 -29.21 29.51 7.97
C ALA A 126 -30.43 30.41 7.72
N GLU A 127 -31.36 30.42 8.68
CA GLU A 127 -32.40 31.44 8.74
C GLU A 127 -31.73 32.81 8.88
N VAL A 128 -31.72 33.54 7.78
CA VAL A 128 -31.32 34.94 7.72
C VAL A 128 -32.27 35.75 8.60
N SER A 129 -31.68 36.42 9.59
CA SER A 129 -32.32 37.40 10.46
C SER A 129 -32.90 38.56 9.65
N GLU A 130 -34.23 38.63 9.55
CA GLU A 130 -34.96 39.82 9.08
C GLU A 130 -35.19 40.79 10.24
N GLU A 131 -34.16 41.56 10.57
CA GLU A 131 -34.35 42.90 11.16
C GLU A 131 -33.85 43.92 10.14
N ALA A 132 -34.76 44.48 9.33
CA ALA A 132 -34.92 45.93 9.15
C ALA A 132 -35.82 46.29 7.94
N GLN A 133 -36.65 47.30 8.20
CA GLN A 133 -37.23 48.30 7.27
C GLN A 133 -38.69 48.08 6.82
N ALA A 134 -39.61 48.81 7.46
CA ALA A 134 -40.40 49.85 6.79
C ALA A 134 -41.19 50.70 7.81
N SER A 135 -40.66 51.90 8.11
CA SER A 135 -41.49 53.04 8.50
C SER A 135 -42.19 53.56 7.24
N LEU A 136 -43.51 53.83 7.24
CA LEU A 136 -44.22 54.93 6.52
C LEU A 136 -45.75 54.69 6.41
N GLN A 137 -46.52 55.69 6.88
CA GLN A 137 -47.86 56.16 6.45
C GLN A 137 -49.06 55.18 6.41
N ASN A 138 -50.01 55.32 7.35
CA ASN A 138 -51.22 56.16 7.16
C ASN A 138 -52.05 56.28 8.46
#